data_AF-C9MVF8-F1
#
_entry.id   AF-C9MVF8-F1
#
_cell.length_a   1.000
_cell.length_b   1.000
_cell.length_c   1.000
_cell.angle_alpha   90.00
_cell.angle_beta   90.00
_cell.angle_gamma   90.00
#
_symmetry.space_group_name_H-M   'P 1'
#
loop_
_entity.id
_entity.type
_entity.pdbx_description
1 polymer ?
#
loop_
_entity_poly.entity_id
_entity_poly.type
_entity_poly.pdbx_seq_one_letter_code
_entity_poly.pdbx_strand_id
1 'polypeptide(L)'
;MNNNNTDIEKKIKIEKDIGNTEKENVKNENLVMYVDKFLYYEEVILGKSFNTIRSYRRDLLQFMEYLDEYEEIHNFEEIEMMTFRSFIAYLNSPQKLAKEENKKKRILRKIL
;
A
#
# COMPACT_ATOMS: atom_id res chain seq x y z
N MET A 1 -20.90 48.29 -10.38
CA MET A 1 -21.04 47.04 -9.61
C MET A 1 -20.89 45.87 -10.58
N ASN A 2 -19.81 45.09 -10.50
CA ASN A 2 -19.68 43.67 -10.90
C ASN A 2 -18.20 43.28 -11.13
N ASN A 3 -17.42 43.15 -10.05
CA ASN A 3 -16.09 42.52 -10.08
C ASN A 3 -16.06 41.17 -9.33
N ASN A 4 -17.17 40.79 -8.69
CA ASN A 4 -17.16 39.67 -7.74
C ASN A 4 -17.34 38.30 -8.43
N ASN A 5 -17.90 38.26 -9.65
CA ASN A 5 -18.24 36.99 -10.31
C ASN A 5 -17.01 36.32 -10.95
N THR A 6 -16.09 37.10 -11.51
CA THR A 6 -14.86 36.62 -12.14
C THR A 6 -13.86 36.03 -11.15
N ASP A 7 -13.84 36.52 -9.90
CA ASP A 7 -12.92 36.03 -8.87
C ASP A 7 -13.42 34.72 -8.24
N ILE A 8 -14.75 34.54 -8.16
CA ILE A 8 -15.38 33.29 -7.73
C ILE A 8 -15.14 32.19 -8.75
N GLU A 9 -15.31 32.47 -10.05
CA GLU A 9 -15.06 31.49 -11.12
C GLU A 9 -13.60 31.05 -11.18
N LYS A 10 -12.65 31.96 -10.94
CA LYS A 10 -11.22 31.63 -10.84
C LYS A 10 -10.94 30.73 -9.64
N LYS A 11 -11.53 31.03 -8.48
CA LYS A 11 -11.37 30.23 -7.26
C LYS A 11 -11.93 28.81 -7.42
N ILE A 12 -13.10 28.67 -8.06
CA ILE A 12 -13.71 27.37 -8.36
C ILE A 12 -12.85 26.55 -9.33
N LYS A 13 -12.21 27.18 -10.32
CA LYS A 13 -11.28 26.47 -11.24
C LYS A 13 -10.03 26.00 -10.49
N ILE A 14 -9.43 26.86 -9.67
CA ILE A 14 -8.26 26.51 -8.86
C ILE A 14 -8.57 25.33 -7.91
N GLU A 15 -9.72 25.34 -7.23
CA GLU A 15 -10.13 24.24 -6.35
C GLU A 15 -10.37 22.92 -7.11
N LYS A 16 -10.94 22.99 -8.32
CA LYS A 16 -11.10 21.81 -9.19
C LYS A 16 -9.77 21.29 -9.73
N ASP A 17 -8.85 22.19 -10.06
CA ASP A 17 -7.53 21.84 -10.57
C ASP A 17 -6.67 21.22 -9.46
N ILE A 18 -6.73 21.73 -8.23
CA ILE A 18 -6.09 21.13 -7.05
C ILE A 18 -6.68 19.74 -6.77
N GLY A 19 -8.01 19.60 -6.74
CA GLY A 19 -8.67 18.31 -6.52
C GLY A 19 -8.42 17.28 -7.64
N ASN A 20 -8.14 17.72 -8.87
CA ASN A 20 -7.73 16.84 -9.97
C ASN A 20 -6.24 16.48 -9.89
N THR A 21 -5.39 17.42 -9.48
CA THR A 21 -3.94 17.21 -9.30
C THR A 21 -3.66 16.24 -8.16
N GLU A 22 -4.43 16.29 -7.08
CA GLU A 22 -4.36 15.30 -5.99
C GLU A 22 -4.79 13.91 -6.48
N LYS A 23 -5.86 13.81 -7.26
CA LYS A 23 -6.33 12.54 -7.84
C LYS A 23 -5.35 11.94 -8.86
N GLU A 24 -4.60 12.76 -9.60
CA GLU A 24 -3.58 12.29 -10.53
C GLU A 24 -2.28 11.87 -9.82
N ASN A 25 -1.90 12.54 -8.73
CA ASN A 25 -0.75 12.12 -7.92
C ASN A 25 -1.01 10.80 -7.17
N VAL A 26 -2.25 10.53 -6.72
CA VAL A 26 -2.65 9.25 -6.11
C VAL A 26 -2.51 8.07 -7.09
N LYS A 27 -2.67 8.30 -8.41
CA LYS A 27 -2.56 7.23 -9.43
C LYS A 27 -1.14 6.70 -9.65
N ASN A 28 -0.11 7.34 -9.11
CA ASN A 28 1.30 6.99 -9.36
C ASN A 28 2.09 6.69 -8.08
N GLU A 29 1.39 6.44 -6.97
CA GLU A 29 1.99 6.11 -5.68
C GLU A 29 1.93 4.60 -5.42
N ASN A 30 3.09 3.93 -5.41
CA ASN A 30 3.20 2.48 -5.16
C ASN A 30 2.67 2.12 -3.76
N LEU A 31 1.85 1.05 -3.65
CA LEU A 31 1.28 0.55 -2.38
C LEU A 31 2.32 0.44 -1.24
N VAL A 32 3.56 0.08 -1.57
CA VAL A 32 4.68 -0.04 -0.62
C VAL A 32 4.97 1.28 0.09
N MET A 33 4.86 2.41 -0.61
CA MET A 33 5.12 3.72 -0.03
C MET A 33 4.08 4.07 1.05
N TYR A 34 2.82 3.67 0.87
CA TYR A 34 1.79 3.86 1.90
C TYR A 34 2.02 2.96 3.12
N VAL A 35 2.54 1.75 2.91
CA VAL A 35 2.99 0.87 4.01
C VAL A 35 4.10 1.57 4.82
N ASP A 36 5.08 2.19 4.16
CA ASP A 36 6.15 2.91 4.85
C ASP A 36 5.64 4.15 5.61
N LYS A 37 4.74 4.94 5.01
CA LYS A 37 4.07 6.08 5.68
C LYS A 37 3.31 5.62 6.93
N PHE A 38 2.56 4.51 6.84
CA PHE A 38 1.83 3.94 7.97
C PHE A 38 2.78 3.46 9.08
N LEU A 39 3.83 2.71 8.73
CA LEU A 39 4.79 2.22 9.71
C LEU A 39 5.54 3.35 10.42
N TYR A 40 5.90 4.42 9.69
CA TYR A 40 6.51 5.61 10.28
C TYR A 40 5.58 6.26 11.30
N TYR A 41 4.31 6.42 10.97
CA TYR A 41 3.31 6.98 11.88
C TYR A 41 3.18 6.13 13.16
N GLU A 42 3.08 4.80 13.01
CA GLU A 42 3.00 3.87 14.14
C GLU A 42 4.27 3.88 15.02
N GLU A 43 5.45 3.99 14.40
CA GLU A 43 6.74 3.96 15.10
C GLU A 43 7.05 5.29 15.78
N VAL A 44 7.00 6.40 15.04
CA VAL A 44 7.49 7.71 15.49
C VAL A 44 6.41 8.52 16.19
N ILE A 45 5.18 8.50 15.67
CA ILE A 45 4.09 9.32 16.21
C ILE A 45 3.40 8.60 17.36
N LEU A 46 3.06 7.32 17.17
CA LEU A 46 2.40 6.52 18.20
C LEU A 46 3.37 5.82 19.16
N GLY A 47 4.67 5.80 18.85
CA GLY A 47 5.68 5.24 19.74
C GLY A 47 5.57 3.73 19.94
N LYS A 48 5.04 2.98 18.95
CA LYS A 48 4.90 1.52 19.08
C LYS A 48 6.27 0.84 19.16
N SER A 49 6.32 -0.27 19.88
CA SER A 49 7.55 -1.02 20.09
C SER A 49 8.15 -1.55 18.78
N PHE A 50 9.49 -1.66 18.75
CA PHE A 50 10.22 -2.22 17.60
C PHE A 50 9.67 -3.59 17.16
N ASN A 51 9.34 -4.47 18.10
CA ASN A 51 8.81 -5.80 17.79
C ASN A 51 7.42 -5.75 17.12
N THR A 52 6.60 -4.78 17.52
CA THR A 52 5.29 -4.52 16.90
C THR A 52 5.48 -4.01 15.47
N ILE A 53 6.29 -2.97 15.28
CA ILE A 53 6.59 -2.40 13.96
C ILE A 53 7.20 -3.45 13.03
N ARG A 54 8.13 -4.26 13.55
CA ARG A 54 8.74 -5.36 12.80
C ARG A 54 7.71 -6.39 12.34
N SER A 55 6.76 -6.75 13.20
CA SER A 55 5.70 -7.71 12.87
C SER A 55 4.76 -7.13 11.81
N TYR A 56 4.29 -5.89 11.99
CA TYR A 56 3.45 -5.20 11.00
C TYR A 56 4.14 -5.10 9.65
N ARG A 57 5.40 -4.68 9.61
CA ARG A 57 6.16 -4.58 8.35
C ARG A 57 6.22 -5.90 7.62
N ARG A 58 6.50 -7.00 8.33
CA ARG A 58 6.54 -8.33 7.72
C ARG A 58 5.19 -8.69 7.09
N ASP A 59 4.11 -8.52 7.85
CA ASP A 59 2.78 -8.97 7.45
C ASP A 59 2.23 -8.10 6.30
N LEU A 60 2.42 -6.77 6.36
CA LEU A 60 2.01 -5.84 5.31
C LEU A 60 2.79 -6.05 4.00
N LEU A 61 4.13 -6.19 4.06
CA LEU A 61 4.91 -6.44 2.84
C LEU A 61 4.58 -7.78 2.20
N GLN A 62 4.30 -8.81 3.01
CA GLN A 62 3.82 -10.08 2.50
C GLN A 62 2.46 -9.96 1.80
N PHE A 63 1.57 -9.11 2.30
CA PHE A 63 0.30 -8.83 1.65
C PHE A 63 0.49 -8.04 0.34
N MET A 64 1.36 -7.03 0.32
CA MET A 64 1.67 -6.30 -0.92
C MET A 64 2.28 -7.21 -2.00
N GLU A 65 3.18 -8.13 -1.61
CA GLU A 65 3.73 -9.14 -2.53
C GLU A 65 2.64 -10.06 -3.09
N TYR A 66 1.63 -10.41 -2.28
CA TYR A 66 0.50 -11.20 -2.73
C TYR A 66 -0.39 -10.44 -3.73
N LEU A 67 -0.72 -9.19 -3.43
CA LEU A 67 -1.55 -8.35 -4.30
C LEU A 67 -0.92 -8.20 -5.69
N ASP A 68 0.39 -7.92 -5.73
CA ASP A 68 1.15 -7.74 -6.96
C ASP A 68 1.23 -9.04 -7.79
N GLU A 69 1.52 -10.18 -7.16
CA GLU A 69 1.79 -11.43 -7.88
C GLU A 69 0.53 -12.21 -8.28
N TYR A 70 -0.58 -12.08 -7.53
CA TYR A 70 -1.75 -12.95 -7.70
C TYR A 70 -3.06 -12.24 -7.98
N GLU A 71 -3.21 -10.98 -7.57
CA GLU A 71 -4.47 -10.23 -7.76
C GLU A 71 -4.32 -9.08 -8.77
N GLU A 72 -3.09 -8.74 -9.19
CA GLU A 72 -2.76 -7.59 -10.07
C GLU A 72 -3.33 -6.26 -9.54
N ILE A 73 -3.46 -6.15 -8.21
CA ILE A 73 -3.98 -4.96 -7.53
C ILE A 73 -2.82 -4.03 -7.19
N HIS A 74 -2.88 -2.81 -7.69
CA HIS A 74 -1.86 -1.77 -7.46
C HIS A 74 -2.39 -0.52 -6.77
N ASN A 75 -3.69 -0.50 -6.42
CA ASN A 75 -4.34 0.60 -5.72
C ASN A 75 -5.14 0.11 -4.50
N PHE A 76 -5.10 0.84 -3.39
CA PHE A 76 -5.88 0.57 -2.18
C PHE A 76 -7.40 0.62 -2.41
N GLU A 77 -7.88 1.46 -3.32
CA GLU A 77 -9.32 1.53 -3.62
C GLU A 77 -9.87 0.23 -4.24
N GLU A 78 -9.00 -0.61 -4.79
CA GLU A 78 -9.36 -1.92 -5.38
C GLU A 78 -9.33 -3.05 -4.33
N ILE A 79 -8.82 -2.78 -3.12
CA ILE A 79 -8.75 -3.79 -2.06
C ILE A 79 -10.12 -3.94 -1.41
N GLU A 80 -10.68 -5.13 -1.55
CA GLU A 80 -11.96 -5.49 -0.94
C GLU A 80 -11.80 -6.51 0.19
N MET A 81 -12.89 -6.72 0.95
CA MET A 81 -12.96 -7.78 1.96
C MET A 81 -12.62 -9.17 1.37
N MET A 82 -13.00 -9.42 0.11
CA MET A 82 -12.69 -10.67 -0.56
C MET A 82 -11.19 -10.84 -0.82
N THR A 83 -10.47 -9.76 -1.14
CA THR A 83 -9.01 -9.77 -1.30
C THR A 83 -8.30 -10.27 -0.04
N PHE A 84 -8.74 -9.82 1.13
CA PHE A 84 -8.21 -10.33 2.41
C PHE A 84 -8.55 -11.81 2.63
N ARG A 85 -9.76 -12.25 2.29
CA ARG A 85 -10.14 -13.68 2.41
C ARG A 85 -9.28 -14.55 1.50
N SER A 86 -9.07 -14.13 0.26
CA SER A 86 -8.20 -14.79 -0.71
C SER A 86 -6.76 -14.84 -0.19
N PHE A 87 -6.24 -13.74 0.37
CA PHE A 87 -4.92 -13.72 0.98
C PHE A 87 -4.77 -14.72 2.14
N ILE A 88 -5.73 -14.79 3.06
CA ILE A 88 -5.68 -15.77 4.17
C ILE A 88 -5.75 -17.21 3.63
N ALA A 89 -6.53 -17.47 2.59
CA ALA A 89 -6.53 -18.77 1.92
C ALA A 89 -5.17 -19.07 1.28
N TYR A 90 -4.56 -18.09 0.61
CA TYR A 90 -3.23 -18.19 0.02
C TYR A 90 -2.16 -18.50 1.08
N LEU A 91 -2.21 -17.89 2.26
CA LEU A 91 -1.25 -18.17 3.34
C LEU A 91 -1.21 -19.66 3.73
N ASN A 92 -2.34 -20.36 3.56
CA ASN A 92 -2.48 -21.78 3.85
C ASN A 92 -2.35 -22.67 2.60
N SER A 93 -2.02 -22.10 1.45
CA SER A 93 -1.98 -22.80 0.18
C SER A 93 -0.66 -23.58 -0.03
N PRO A 94 -0.68 -24.71 -0.76
CA PRO A 94 0.54 -25.42 -1.15
C PRO A 94 1.54 -24.53 -1.90
N GLN A 95 1.05 -23.59 -2.71
CA GLN A 95 1.87 -22.64 -3.47
C GLN A 95 2.72 -21.78 -2.54
N LYS A 96 2.10 -21.24 -1.47
CA LYS A 96 2.81 -20.44 -0.47
C LYS A 96 3.86 -21.26 0.26
N LEU A 97 3.54 -22.48 0.67
CA LEU A 97 4.48 -23.38 1.35
C LEU A 97 5.70 -23.68 0.47
N ALA A 98 5.48 -24.00 -0.80
CA ALA A 98 6.55 -24.25 -1.77
C ALA A 98 7.44 -23.01 -1.98
N LYS A 99 6.83 -21.81 -2.05
CA LYS A 99 7.56 -20.53 -2.18
C LYS A 99 8.49 -20.29 -0.99
N GLU A 100 8.03 -20.57 0.23
CA GLU A 100 8.87 -20.44 1.42
C GLU A 100 10.02 -21.45 1.47
N GLU A 101 9.77 -22.71 1.09
CA GLU A 101 10.81 -23.73 1.01
C GLU A 101 11.90 -23.33 0.01
N ASN A 102 11.49 -22.84 -1.17
CA ASN A 102 12.42 -22.35 -2.18
C ASN A 102 13.21 -21.13 -1.70
N LYS A 103 12.58 -20.19 -0.98
CA LYS A 103 13.25 -19.04 -0.37
C LYS A 103 14.31 -19.49 0.64
N LYS A 104 14.00 -20.46 1.50
CA LYS A 104 14.94 -21.05 2.47
C LYS A 104 16.12 -21.72 1.78
N LYS A 105 15.87 -22.57 0.77
CA LYS A 105 16.93 -23.23 -0.03
C LYS A 105 17.85 -22.21 -0.70
N ARG A 106 17.28 -21.14 -1.27
CA ARG A 106 18.05 -20.07 -1.93
C ARG A 106 18.94 -19.31 -0.93
N ILE A 107 18.45 -19.02 0.27
CA ILE A 107 19.24 -18.38 1.33
C ILE A 107 20.39 -19.28 1.76
N LEU A 108 20.12 -20.58 1.99
CA LEU A 108 21.15 -21.55 2.37
C LEU A 108 22.29 -21.60 1.33
N ARG A 109 21.95 -21.61 0.04
CA ARG A 109 22.93 -21.57 -1.07
C ARG A 109 23.75 -20.30 -1.18
N LYS A 110 23.31 -19.17 -0.58
CA LYS A 110 24.07 -17.92 -0.58
C LYS A 110 25.08 -17.83 0.56
N ILE A 111 24.92 -18.66 1.58
CA ILE A 111 25.74 -18.65 2.81
C ILE A 111 26.87 -19.70 2.73
N LEU A 112 26.69 -20.73 1.91
CA LEU A 112 27.70 -21.73 1.54
C LEU A 112 28.51 -21.26 0.33
#